data_AF-A0A4Q5UCQ3-F1
#
_entry.id   AF-A0A4Q5UCQ3-F1
#
_cell.length_a   1.000
_cell.length_b   1.000
_cell.length_c   1.000
_cell.angle_alpha   90.00
_cell.angle_beta   90.00
_cell.angle_gamma   90.00
#
_symmetry.space_group_name_H-M   'P 1'
#
loop_
_entity.id
_entity.type
_entity.pdbx_description
1 polymer ?
#
loop_
_entity_poly.entity_id
_entity_poly.type
_entity_poly.pdbx_seq_one_letter_code
_entity_poly.pdbx_strand_id
1 'polypeptide(L)' 'WKAFIDGKETPIVKTNYALRGLAIPAGKHSIQFRFEPQGYMTGTKLTTVFSIILGIIVLIAVYTTWKSTRKPG' A
#
# COMPACT_ATOMS: atom_id res chain seq x y z
N TRP A 1 10.18 -5.34 3.84
CA TRP A 1 10.66 -6.66 4.30
C TRP A 1 10.59 -6.68 5.81
N LYS A 2 9.88 -7.66 6.37
CA LYS A 2 9.84 -7.96 7.79
C LYS A 2 10.50 -9.31 8.01
N ALA A 3 11.24 -9.44 9.09
CA ALA A 3 11.88 -10.69 9.49
C ALA A 3 11.20 -11.24 10.74
N PHE A 4 11.06 -12.55 10.81
CA PHE A 4 10.49 -13.25 11.94
C PHE A 4 11.43 -14.37 12.36
N ILE A 5 11.72 -14.45 13.65
CA ILE A 5 12.47 -15.55 14.27
C ILE A 5 11.47 -16.31 15.12
N ASP A 6 11.24 -17.59 14.80
CA ASP A 6 10.26 -18.46 15.47
C ASP A 6 8.85 -17.84 15.57
N GLY A 7 8.46 -17.11 14.52
CA GLY A 7 7.16 -16.43 14.44
C GLY A 7 7.08 -15.06 15.12
N LYS A 8 8.12 -14.61 15.82
CA LYS A 8 8.17 -13.26 16.40
C LYS A 8 8.86 -12.27 15.46
N GLU A 9 8.18 -11.15 15.16
CA GLU A 9 8.75 -10.08 14.33
C GLU A 9 10.01 -9.53 15.00
N THR A 10 11.13 -9.59 14.29
CA THR A 10 12.45 -9.15 14.77
C THR A 10 12.96 -8.01 13.89
N PRO A 11 13.48 -6.93 14.49
CA PRO A 11 14.05 -5.82 13.72
C PRO A 11 15.22 -6.28 12.85
N ILE A 12 15.20 -5.88 11.58
CA ILE A 12 16.33 -6.07 10.67
C ILE A 12 17.36 -4.97 10.95
N VAL A 13 18.59 -5.35 11.31
CA VAL A 13 19.69 -4.41 11.52
C VAL A 13 20.43 -4.13 10.22
N LYS A 14 20.91 -2.90 10.02
CA LYS A 14 21.80 -2.59 8.91
C LYS A 14 23.22 -3.02 9.29
N THR A 15 23.74 -4.03 8.61
CA THR A 15 25.12 -4.50 8.81
C THR A 15 26.11 -3.65 8.02
N ASN A 16 25.68 -3.14 6.86
CA ASN A 16 26.36 -2.09 6.09
C ASN A 16 25.33 -1.36 5.19
N TYR A 17 25.79 -0.64 4.16
CA TYR A 17 24.91 0.09 3.23
C TYR A 17 23.95 -0.81 2.42
N ALA A 18 24.37 -2.02 2.05
CA ALA A 18 23.59 -2.92 1.18
C ALA A 18 23.02 -4.15 1.92
N LEU A 19 23.68 -4.59 2.99
CA LEU A 19 23.41 -5.82 3.71
C LEU A 19 22.50 -5.61 4.92
N ARG A 20 21.61 -6.57 5.10
CA ARG A 20 20.65 -6.68 6.20
C ARG A 20 21.07 -7.84 7.09
N GLY A 21 21.07 -7.63 8.40
CA GLY A 21 21.41 -8.64 9.40
C GLY A 21 20.26 -8.87 10.39
N LEU A 22 20.35 -9.99 11.11
CA LEU A 22 19.48 -10.35 12.23
C LEU A 22 20.35 -10.84 13.38
N ALA A 23 20.07 -10.40 14.60
CA ALA A 23 20.68 -10.94 15.80
C ALA A 23 19.90 -12.19 16.20
N ILE A 24 20.52 -13.37 16.05
CA ILE A 24 19.89 -14.67 16.32
C ILE A 24 20.61 -15.30 17.52
N PRO A 25 19.90 -15.72 18.57
CA PRO A 25 20.51 -16.44 19.68
C PRO A 25 21.10 -17.78 19.22
N ALA A 26 22.03 -18.32 20.01
CA ALA A 26 22.64 -19.61 19.72
C ALA A 26 21.58 -20.72 19.82
N GLY A 27 21.45 -21.53 18.76
CA GLY A 27 20.48 -22.62 18.73
C GLY A 27 19.88 -22.86 17.34
N LYS A 28 18.82 -23.67 17.29
CA LYS A 28 18.02 -23.88 16.09
C LYS A 28 16.84 -22.91 16.11
N HIS A 29 16.80 -22.06 15.10
CA HIS A 29 15.73 -21.07 14.93
C HIS A 29 15.19 -21.12 13.50
N SER A 30 13.89 -20.94 13.35
CA SER A 30 13.22 -20.80 12.06
C SER A 30 13.13 -19.33 11.68
N ILE A 31 13.71 -18.97 10.53
CA ILE A 31 13.74 -17.60 10.03
C ILE A 31 12.76 -17.47 8.87
N GLN A 32 11.85 -16.49 8.96
CA GLN A 32 10.93 -16.16 7.87
C GLN A 32 11.10 -14.70 7.48
N PHE A 33 11.37 -14.45 6.20
CA PHE A 33 11.33 -13.11 5.62
C PHE A 33 10.02 -12.92 4.86
N ARG A 34 9.17 -12.00 5.32
CA ARG A 34 7.93 -11.65 4.62
C ARG A 34 8.07 -10.29 3.96
N PHE A 35 7.79 -10.24 2.66
CA PHE A 35 7.70 -8.99 1.94
C PHE A 35 6.30 -8.41 2.12
N GLU A 36 6.12 -7.61 3.18
CA GLU A 36 4.91 -6.83 3.41
C GLU A 36 5.20 -5.35 3.12
N PRO A 37 5.07 -4.90 1.86
CA PRO A 37 5.19 -3.49 1.51
C PRO A 37 3.95 -2.75 2.03
N GLN A 38 4.06 -2.14 3.22
CA GLN A 38 2.99 -1.29 3.76
C GLN A 38 2.58 -0.18 2.77
N GLY A 39 3.55 0.36 2.03
CA GLY A 39 3.29 1.37 0.99
C GLY A 39 2.40 0.89 -0.15
N TYR A 40 2.46 -0.40 -0.53
CA TYR A 40 1.61 -0.95 -1.59
C TYR A 40 0.16 -1.08 -1.15
N MET A 41 -0.06 -1.48 0.11
CA MET A 41 -1.40 -1.60 0.69
C MET A 41 -2.06 -0.22 0.86
N THR A 42 -1.29 0.78 1.31
CA THR A 42 -1.80 2.16 1.46
C THR A 42 -2.01 2.83 0.09
N GLY A 43 -1.06 2.66 -0.83
CA GLY A 43 -1.14 3.23 -2.17
C GLY A 43 -2.33 2.71 -2.97
N THR A 44 -2.61 1.41 -2.90
CA THR A 44 -3.76 0.80 -3.60
C THR A 44 -5.08 1.33 -3.04
N LYS A 45 -5.25 1.39 -1.71
CA LYS A 45 -6.46 1.93 -1.08
C LYS A 45 -6.70 3.39 -1.47
N LEU A 46 -5.65 4.20 -1.42
CA LEU A 46 -5.71 5.61 -1.73
C LEU A 46 -6.06 5.83 -3.21
N THR A 47 -5.43 5.08 -4.11
CA THR A 47 -5.72 5.11 -5.55
C THR A 47 -7.19 4.80 -5.83
N THR A 48 -7.72 3.73 -5.24
CA THR A 48 -9.14 3.37 -5.41
C THR A 48 -10.08 4.49 -4.97
N VAL A 49 -9.83 5.11 -3.81
CA VAL A 49 -10.65 6.23 -3.32
C VAL A 49 -10.63 7.41 -4.29
N PHE A 50 -9.45 7.82 -4.76
CA PHE A 50 -9.34 8.91 -5.72
C PHE A 50 -9.97 8.59 -7.08
N SER A 51 -9.86 7.35 -7.55
CA SER A 51 -10.52 6.91 -8.79
C SER A 51 -12.05 6.99 -8.68
N ILE A 52 -12.62 6.59 -7.54
CA ILE A 52 -14.08 6.71 -7.30
C ILE A 52 -14.51 8.19 -7.29
N ILE A 53 -13.78 9.04 -6.56
CA ILE A 53 -14.07 10.48 -6.49
C ILE A 53 -14.03 11.10 -7.89
N LEU A 54 -13.00 10.80 -8.67
CA LEU A 54 -12.87 11.28 -10.04
C LEU A 54 -14.05 10.83 -10.91
N GLY A 55 -14.45 9.56 -10.81
CA GLY A 55 -15.61 9.03 -11.52
C GLY A 55 -16.91 9.80 -11.20
N ILE A 56 -17.14 10.11 -9.93
CA ILE A 56 -18.32 10.90 -9.50
C ILE A 56 -18.27 12.32 -10.09
N ILE A 57 -17.11 12.98 -10.05
CA ILE A 57 -16.95 14.32 -10.63
C ILE A 57 -17.27 14.32 -12.12
N VAL A 58 -16.76 13.34 -12.86
CA VAL A 58 -17.04 13.18 -14.30
C VAL A 58 -18.53 12.95 -14.54
N LEU A 59 -19.19 12.08 -13.77
CA LEU A 59 -20.63 11.83 -13.89
C LEU A 59 -21.46 13.10 -13.63
N ILE A 60 -21.10 13.88 -12.61
CA ILE A 60 -21.78 15.16 -12.32
C ILE A 60 -21.58 16.13 -13.46
N ALA A 61 -20.35 16.27 -13.98
CA ALA A 61 -20.05 17.17 -15.10
C ALA A 61 -20.83 16.80 -16.37
N VAL A 62 -20.92 15.50 -16.68
CA VAL A 62 -21.72 15.00 -17.80
C VAL A 62 -23.21 15.26 -17.58
N TYR A 63 -23.72 15.04 -16.38
CA TYR A 63 -25.13 15.29 -16.06
C TYR A 63 -25.50 16.76 -16.16
N THR A 64 -24.68 17.66 -15.61
CA THR A 64 -24.94 19.11 -15.62
C THR A 64 -24.88 19.67 -17.05
N THR A 65 -23.90 19.25 -17.85
CA THR A 65 -23.82 19.64 -19.26
C THR A 65 -25.01 19.13 -20.05
N TRP A 66 -25.38 17.86 -19.92
CA TRP A 66 -26.56 17.30 -20.60
C TRP A 66 -27.87 18.00 -20.21
N LYS A 67 -28.05 18.33 -18.92
CA LYS A 67 -29.21 19.10 -18.44
C LYS A 67 -29.21 20.54 -18.98
N SER A 68 -28.05 21.18 -19.08
CA SER A 68 -27.92 22.54 -19.59
C SER A 68 -28.29 22.62 -21.08
N THR A 69 -27.86 21.64 -21.88
CA THR A 69 -28.19 21.57 -23.30
C THR A 69 -29.66 21.24 -23.57
N ARG A 70 -30.37 20.68 -22.59
CA ARG A 70 -31.80 20.31 -22.68
C ARG A 70 -32.78 21.38 -22.22
N LYS A 71 -32.34 22.52 -21.69
CA LYS A 71 -33.23 23.66 -21.45
C LYS A 71 -33.53 24.32 -22.82
N PRO A 72 -34.74 24.18 -23.39
CA PRO A 72 -35.12 24.98 -24.54
C PRO A 72 -35.28 26.42 -24.06
N GLY A 73 -34.66 27.37 -24.77
CA GLY A 73 -35.04 28.77 -24.69
C GLY A 73 -36.42 28.99 -25.30
#